data_AF-A0A402BDG7-F1
#
_entry.id   AF-A0A402BDG7-F1
#
_cell.length_a   1.000
_cell.length_b   1.000
_cell.length_c   1.000
_cell.angle_alpha   90.00
_cell.angle_beta   90.00
_cell.angle_gamma   90.00
#
_symmetry.space_group_name_H-M   'P 1'
#
loop_
_entity.id
_entity.type
_entity.pdbx_description
1 polymer ?
#
loop_
_entity_poly.entity_id
_entity_poly.type
_entity_poly.pdbx_seq_one_letter_code
_entity_poly.pdbx_strand_id
1 'polypeptide(L)'
;MHPLAELSPIDPQIMSATMSVSNTSARLSSEDIRAFRLMAEQWFQIESKADGLELLQLLCQRIFPPSLAGFFRADQLLEQVAQELLQIHLPAASEETVQHIMQTLLRGYHDHSYAITRQDASELGLNIAHATIQEEQLLWTIWQQSRSYLAAAQTQHLAPGSRIDALIASSDFFAHHVVMPQSVIAVNKGSEENREHTSVPMLQLAHWDILRS
;
A
#
# COMPACT_ATOMS: atom_id res chain seq x y z
N MET A 1 10.76 -4.37 -18.29
CA MET A 1 10.59 -3.51 -17.10
C MET A 1 11.58 -2.35 -17.18
N HIS A 2 11.26 -1.18 -17.73
CA HIS A 2 12.20 -0.05 -17.94
C HIS A 2 13.25 0.12 -16.82
N PRO A 3 14.45 0.67 -17.08
CA PRO A 3 15.45 0.97 -16.03
C PRO A 3 14.93 1.77 -14.81
N LEU A 4 13.71 2.33 -14.91
CA LEU A 4 12.97 3.07 -13.88
C LEU A 4 11.70 2.33 -13.42
N ALA A 5 11.57 1.03 -13.70
CA ALA A 5 10.51 0.21 -13.14
C ALA A 5 10.90 -0.15 -11.72
N GLU A 6 10.24 0.49 -10.76
CA GLU A 6 10.57 0.43 -9.35
C GLU A 6 9.62 -0.53 -8.64
N LEU A 7 10.19 -1.48 -7.89
CA LEU A 7 9.46 -2.15 -6.81
C LEU A 7 9.73 -1.34 -5.54
N SER A 8 8.67 -0.98 -4.81
CA SER A 8 8.79 -0.39 -3.48
C SER A 8 8.57 -1.49 -2.43
N PRO A 9 9.19 -1.37 -1.24
CA PRO A 9 8.84 -2.19 -0.10
C PRO A 9 7.33 -2.09 0.21
N ILE A 10 6.72 -3.19 0.64
CA ILE A 10 5.29 -3.25 0.97
C ILE A 10 5.13 -2.94 2.47
N ASP A 11 4.21 -2.05 2.85
CA ASP A 11 3.98 -1.70 4.25
C ASP A 11 2.48 -1.43 4.51
N PRO A 12 1.84 -2.14 5.46
CA PRO A 12 0.46 -1.87 5.82
C PRO A 12 0.35 -0.54 6.58
N GLN A 13 -0.39 0.39 5.98
CA GLN A 13 -0.74 1.67 6.60
C GLN A 13 -2.17 1.63 7.14
N ILE A 14 -2.37 2.11 8.37
CA ILE A 14 -3.71 2.33 8.93
C ILE A 14 -3.92 3.83 9.11
N MET A 15 -5.08 4.32 8.68
CA MET A 15 -5.49 5.70 8.94
C MET A 15 -5.87 5.83 10.41
N SER A 16 -5.13 6.65 11.17
CA SER A 16 -5.51 6.96 12.54
C SER A 16 -6.70 7.93 12.54
N ALA A 17 -7.87 7.46 12.95
CA ALA A 17 -9.07 8.30 13.11
C ALA A 17 -8.92 9.34 14.24
N THR A 18 -7.99 9.13 15.17
CA THR A 18 -7.86 9.93 16.41
C THR A 18 -6.88 11.09 16.30
N MET A 19 -6.06 11.17 15.24
CA MET A 19 -5.07 12.24 15.02
C MET A 19 -5.60 13.40 14.15
N SER A 20 -6.92 13.49 13.99
CA SER A 20 -7.63 14.51 13.18
C SER A 20 -7.76 15.86 13.89
N VAL A 21 -6.68 16.42 14.45
CA VAL A 21 -6.70 17.80 15.00
C VAL A 21 -6.30 18.84 13.95
N SER A 22 -5.57 18.41 12.91
CA SER A 22 -5.45 19.12 11.63
C SER A 22 -5.96 18.19 10.54
N ASN A 23 -6.47 18.73 9.42
CA ASN A 23 -7.05 18.00 8.27
C ASN A 23 -6.09 17.06 7.51
N THR A 24 -5.13 16.47 8.20
CA THR A 24 -4.18 15.46 7.75
C THR A 24 -4.38 14.25 8.65
N SER A 25 -5.16 13.27 8.19
CA SER A 25 -5.18 11.95 8.83
C SER A 25 -3.74 11.43 8.86
N ALA A 26 -3.13 11.36 10.05
CA ALA A 26 -1.80 10.79 10.18
C ALA A 26 -1.88 9.30 9.80
N ARG A 27 -1.27 8.95 8.68
CA ARG A 27 -1.02 7.56 8.29
C ARG A 27 0.14 7.10 9.14
N LEU A 28 -0.09 6.06 9.94
CA LEU A 28 0.97 5.40 10.69
C LEU A 28 1.17 4.03 10.06
N SER A 29 2.43 3.66 9.87
CA SER A 29 2.79 2.39 9.27
C SER A 29 3.23 1.37 10.32
N SER A 30 3.21 0.09 9.96
CA SER A 30 3.73 -0.97 10.85
C SER A 30 5.24 -0.83 11.08
N GLU A 31 5.95 -0.37 10.04
CA GLU A 31 7.39 -0.14 10.10
C GLU A 31 7.74 1.03 11.03
N ASP A 32 6.95 2.11 11.06
CA ASP A 32 7.15 3.22 12.00
C ASP A 32 7.14 2.74 13.47
N ILE A 33 6.26 1.79 13.80
CA ILE A 33 6.16 1.21 15.15
C ILE A 33 7.41 0.38 15.47
N ARG A 34 7.91 -0.39 14.51
CA ARG A 34 9.14 -1.20 14.66
C ARG A 34 10.38 -0.30 14.79
N ALA A 35 10.48 0.69 13.91
CA ALA A 35 11.55 1.68 13.88
C ALA A 35 11.58 2.51 15.17
N PHE A 36 10.44 2.81 15.78
CA PHE A 36 10.38 3.51 17.06
C PHE A 36 11.13 2.75 18.16
N ARG A 37 10.94 1.43 18.26
CA ARG A 37 11.68 0.59 19.21
C ARG A 37 13.17 0.55 18.88
N LEU A 38 13.52 0.35 17.61
CA LEU A 38 14.92 0.30 17.18
C LEU A 38 15.65 1.61 17.47
N MET A 39 15.00 2.75 17.21
CA MET A 39 15.52 4.09 17.51
C MET A 39 15.67 4.31 19.02
N ALA A 40 14.69 3.88 19.83
CA ALA A 40 14.79 3.93 21.29
C ALA A 40 16.02 3.17 21.81
N GLU A 41 16.24 1.94 21.31
CA GLU A 41 17.40 1.11 21.63
C GLU A 41 18.71 1.78 21.16
N GLN A 42 18.80 2.18 19.89
CA GLN A 42 20.05 2.65 19.29
C GLN A 42 20.47 4.06 19.73
N TRP A 43 19.52 4.99 19.85
CA TRP A 43 19.84 6.40 20.12
C TRP A 43 19.87 6.71 21.61
N PHE A 44 19.09 5.98 22.41
CA PHE A 44 18.91 6.25 23.83
C PHE A 44 19.37 5.10 24.73
N GLN A 45 19.89 4.00 24.16
CA GLN A 45 20.43 2.84 24.90
C GLN A 45 19.37 2.22 25.83
N ILE A 46 18.12 2.22 25.38
CA ILE A 46 16.98 1.67 26.10
C ILE A 46 16.94 0.16 25.85
N GLU A 47 17.46 -0.66 26.76
CA GLU A 47 17.62 -2.11 26.55
C GLU A 47 16.95 -2.98 27.61
N SER A 48 16.54 -2.41 28.75
CA SER A 48 16.00 -3.22 29.85
C SER A 48 14.53 -3.58 29.61
N LYS A 49 14.09 -4.70 30.19
CA LYS A 49 12.67 -5.10 30.16
C LYS A 49 11.75 -4.04 30.79
N ALA A 50 12.24 -3.30 31.78
CA ALA A 50 11.48 -2.23 32.42
C ALA A 50 11.24 -1.09 31.43
N ASP A 51 12.28 -0.68 30.71
CA ASP A 51 12.18 0.41 29.74
C ASP A 51 11.31 0.04 28.54
N GLY A 52 11.35 -1.22 28.09
CA GLY A 52 10.46 -1.72 27.03
C GLY A 52 8.98 -1.65 27.43
N LEU A 53 8.67 -1.86 28.72
CA LEU A 53 7.30 -1.74 29.23
C LEU A 53 6.85 -0.27 29.31
N GLU A 54 7.76 0.64 29.68
CA GLU A 54 7.51 2.08 29.64
C GLU A 54 7.30 2.59 28.21
N LEU A 55 8.12 2.14 27.26
CA LEU A 55 8.00 2.45 25.83
C LEU A 55 6.64 2.00 25.27
N LEU A 56 6.21 0.77 25.63
CA LEU A 56 4.90 0.26 25.26
C LEU A 56 3.76 1.07 25.90
N GLN A 57 3.91 1.51 27.14
CA GLN A 57 2.94 2.40 27.79
C GLN A 57 2.83 3.74 27.05
N LEU A 58 3.96 4.35 26.67
CA LEU A 58 3.99 5.58 25.88
C LEU A 58 3.31 5.43 24.52
N LEU A 59 3.52 4.31 23.82
CA LEU A 59 2.80 3.99 22.58
C LEU A 59 1.29 3.87 22.83
N CYS A 60 0.89 3.13 23.86
CA CYS A 60 -0.51 2.92 24.21
C CYS A 60 -1.26 4.21 24.62
N GLN A 61 -0.54 5.25 25.04
CA GLN A 61 -1.14 6.57 25.31
C GLN A 61 -1.59 7.29 24.03
N ARG A 62 -1.06 6.93 22.86
CA ARG A 62 -1.36 7.58 21.57
C ARG A 62 -2.06 6.66 20.58
N ILE A 63 -1.79 5.36 20.67
CA ILE A 63 -2.34 4.34 19.78
C ILE A 63 -3.11 3.33 20.63
N PHE A 64 -4.38 3.11 20.29
CA PHE A 64 -5.22 2.18 21.04
C PHE A 64 -4.70 0.74 20.88
N PRO A 65 -4.63 -0.10 21.93
CA PRO A 65 -4.02 -1.44 21.84
C PRO A 65 -4.61 -2.36 20.75
N PRO A 66 -5.94 -2.37 20.49
CA PRO A 66 -6.50 -3.06 19.32
C PRO A 66 -5.96 -2.59 17.96
N SER A 67 -5.56 -1.33 17.83
CA SER A 67 -4.89 -0.81 16.63
C SER A 67 -3.48 -1.42 16.50
N LEU A 68 -2.71 -1.49 17.59
CA LEU A 68 -1.41 -2.18 17.62
C LEU A 68 -1.54 -3.65 17.25
N ALA A 69 -2.56 -4.34 17.78
CA ALA A 69 -2.87 -5.71 17.38
C ALA A 69 -3.27 -5.82 15.89
N GLY A 70 -3.95 -4.80 15.37
CA GLY A 70 -4.25 -4.68 13.93
C GLY A 70 -2.99 -4.58 13.08
N PHE A 71 -2.06 -3.71 13.45
CA PHE A 71 -0.75 -3.58 12.79
C PHE A 71 0.03 -4.90 12.81
N PHE A 72 0.10 -5.55 13.97
CA PHE A 72 0.77 -6.85 14.11
C PHE A 72 0.18 -7.91 13.18
N ARG A 73 -1.16 -8.03 13.11
CA ARG A 73 -1.80 -8.98 12.17
C ARG A 73 -1.55 -8.63 10.71
N ALA A 74 -1.49 -7.34 10.37
CA ALA A 74 -1.22 -6.90 9.01
C ALA A 74 0.23 -7.19 8.59
N ASP A 75 1.20 -6.98 9.47
CA ASP A 75 2.61 -7.37 9.27
C ASP A 75 2.74 -8.89 9.06
N GLN A 76 2.09 -9.69 9.91
CA GLN A 76 2.09 -11.16 9.77
C GLN A 76 1.44 -11.63 8.46
N LEU A 77 0.31 -11.03 8.07
CA LEU A 77 -0.32 -11.32 6.79
C LEU A 77 0.58 -10.96 5.61
N LEU A 78 1.31 -9.85 5.71
CA LEU A 78 2.23 -9.43 4.67
C LEU A 78 3.39 -10.41 4.50
N GLU A 79 3.99 -10.88 5.60
CA GLU A 79 5.00 -11.95 5.56
C GLU A 79 4.43 -13.21 4.87
N GLN A 80 3.23 -13.65 5.24
CA GLN A 80 2.60 -14.83 4.65
C GLN A 80 2.36 -14.66 3.14
N VAL A 81 1.78 -13.54 2.72
CA VAL A 81 1.49 -13.27 1.30
C VAL A 81 2.77 -13.16 0.49
N ALA A 82 3.80 -12.49 1.02
CA ALA A 82 5.09 -12.38 0.35
C ALA A 82 5.73 -13.76 0.15
N GLN A 83 5.68 -14.62 1.17
CA GLN A 83 6.17 -15.99 1.09
C GLN A 83 5.42 -16.81 0.03
N GLU A 84 4.08 -16.77 0.04
CA GLU A 84 3.25 -17.49 -0.94
C GLU A 84 3.56 -17.04 -2.38
N LEU A 85 3.65 -15.73 -2.62
CA LEU A 85 4.00 -15.18 -3.93
C LEU A 85 5.40 -15.59 -4.39
N LEU A 86 6.38 -15.55 -3.50
CA LEU A 86 7.74 -15.99 -3.82
C LEU A 86 7.80 -17.48 -4.15
N GLN A 87 7.05 -18.33 -3.46
CA GLN A 87 6.98 -19.76 -3.77
C GLN A 87 6.35 -20.05 -5.13
N ILE A 88 5.35 -19.25 -5.55
CA ILE A 88 4.75 -19.36 -6.89
C ILE A 88 5.76 -18.97 -7.98
N HIS A 89 6.51 -17.89 -7.76
CA HIS A 89 7.43 -17.34 -8.77
C HIS A 89 8.84 -17.96 -8.75
N LEU A 90 9.23 -18.60 -7.64
CA LEU A 90 10.52 -19.27 -7.43
C LEU A 90 10.30 -20.69 -6.88
N PRO A 91 9.60 -21.59 -7.61
CA PRO A 91 9.22 -22.91 -7.11
C PRO A 91 10.41 -23.84 -6.81
N ALA A 92 11.60 -23.53 -7.36
CA ALA A 92 12.83 -24.28 -7.14
C ALA A 92 13.75 -23.64 -6.09
N ALA A 93 13.39 -22.48 -5.53
CA ALA A 93 14.19 -21.84 -4.50
C ALA A 93 14.08 -22.59 -3.16
N SER A 94 15.17 -22.58 -2.40
CA SER A 94 15.16 -23.12 -1.04
C SER A 94 14.32 -22.23 -0.10
N GLU A 95 13.84 -22.79 1.01
CA GLU A 95 13.15 -22.03 2.04
C GLU A 95 14.03 -20.89 2.59
N GLU A 96 15.32 -21.14 2.78
CA GLU A 96 16.30 -20.12 3.21
C GLU A 96 16.39 -18.96 2.21
N THR A 97 16.44 -19.27 0.91
CA THR A 97 16.44 -18.26 -0.15
C THR A 97 15.16 -17.43 -0.13
N VAL A 98 13.99 -18.07 -0.04
CA VAL A 98 12.70 -17.37 0.04
C VAL A 98 12.65 -16.46 1.26
N GLN A 99 13.09 -16.95 2.42
CA GLN A 99 13.16 -16.17 3.65
C GLN A 99 14.10 -14.97 3.52
N HIS A 100 15.28 -15.15 2.93
CA HIS A 100 16.24 -14.07 2.71
C HIS A 100 15.66 -12.96 1.81
N ILE A 101 15.04 -13.34 0.69
CA ILE A 101 14.41 -12.39 -0.24
C ILE A 101 13.27 -11.64 0.46
N MET A 102 12.38 -12.38 1.13
CA MET A 102 11.24 -11.81 1.86
C MET A 102 11.70 -10.80 2.92
N GLN A 103 12.65 -11.17 3.79
CA GLN A 103 13.15 -10.27 4.83
C GLN A 103 13.81 -9.02 4.25
N THR A 104 14.54 -9.16 3.14
CA THR A 104 15.15 -8.00 2.47
C THR A 104 14.10 -7.07 1.87
N LEU A 105 13.10 -7.60 1.17
CA LEU A 105 12.03 -6.79 0.57
C LEU A 105 11.14 -6.10 1.61
N LEU A 106 10.86 -6.76 2.72
CA LEU A 106 9.97 -6.23 3.75
C LEU A 106 10.69 -5.31 4.74
N ARG A 107 11.97 -5.59 5.06
CA ARG A 107 12.66 -4.98 6.21
C ARG A 107 14.09 -4.54 5.94
N GLY A 108 14.64 -4.83 4.76
CA GLY A 108 16.02 -4.52 4.39
C GLY A 108 16.24 -3.09 3.90
N TYR A 109 15.17 -2.36 3.56
CA TYR A 109 15.24 -1.00 3.05
C TYR A 109 14.67 -0.02 4.07
N HIS A 110 15.46 1.00 4.44
CA HIS A 110 15.08 2.02 5.42
C HIS A 110 14.14 3.10 4.86
N ASP A 111 14.09 3.23 3.53
CA ASP A 111 13.22 4.18 2.84
C ASP A 111 12.28 3.40 1.93
N HIS A 112 10.97 3.53 2.16
CA HIS A 112 9.95 2.90 1.33
C HIS A 112 9.82 3.54 -0.06
N SER A 113 10.54 4.63 -0.33
CA SER A 113 10.77 5.18 -1.67
C SER A 113 12.03 4.65 -2.35
N TYR A 114 12.74 3.71 -1.72
CA TYR A 114 13.90 3.08 -2.35
C TYR A 114 13.47 2.34 -3.62
N ALA A 115 14.03 2.78 -4.73
CA ALA A 115 13.85 2.18 -6.04
C ALA A 115 14.68 0.90 -6.13
N ILE A 116 14.05 -0.27 -6.04
CA ILE A 116 14.72 -1.54 -6.31
C ILE A 116 14.94 -1.67 -7.81
N THR A 117 16.19 -1.62 -8.24
CA THR A 117 16.58 -1.73 -9.64
C THR A 117 16.57 -3.19 -10.11
N ARG A 118 16.64 -3.41 -11.44
CA ARG A 118 16.82 -4.77 -11.99
C ARG A 118 18.09 -5.44 -11.46
N GLN A 119 19.14 -4.66 -11.25
CA GLN A 119 20.41 -5.18 -10.72
C GLN A 119 20.21 -5.63 -9.27
N ASP A 120 19.64 -4.79 -8.41
CA ASP A 120 19.35 -5.13 -7.01
C ASP A 120 18.47 -6.39 -6.93
N ALA A 121 17.43 -6.46 -7.76
CA ALA A 121 16.54 -7.61 -7.82
C ALA A 121 17.26 -8.89 -8.29
N SER A 122 18.17 -8.78 -9.25
CA SER A 122 19.00 -9.92 -9.68
C SER A 122 19.97 -10.36 -8.58
N GLU A 123 20.61 -9.43 -7.88
CA GLU A 123 21.53 -9.70 -6.77
C GLU A 123 20.81 -10.33 -5.58
N LEU A 124 19.54 -9.94 -5.37
CA LEU A 124 18.67 -10.55 -4.37
C LEU A 124 18.25 -11.98 -4.73
N GLY A 125 18.41 -12.40 -5.98
CA GLY A 125 18.03 -13.75 -6.44
C GLY A 125 16.62 -13.85 -7.02
N LEU A 126 16.01 -12.72 -7.43
CA LEU A 126 14.75 -12.73 -8.17
C LEU A 126 14.98 -13.07 -9.65
N ASN A 127 13.96 -13.66 -10.28
CA ASN A 127 13.98 -13.95 -11.71
C ASN A 127 13.86 -12.65 -12.51
N ILE A 128 14.93 -12.27 -13.22
CA ILE A 128 14.96 -11.10 -14.09
C ILE A 128 14.88 -11.50 -15.56
N ALA A 129 13.87 -10.98 -16.27
CA ALA A 129 13.76 -11.08 -17.71
C ALA A 129 14.11 -9.73 -18.36
N HIS A 130 14.98 -9.76 -19.37
CA HIS A 130 15.32 -8.58 -20.16
C HIS A 130 14.36 -8.47 -21.35
N ALA A 131 13.56 -7.40 -21.35
CA ALA A 131 12.74 -7.05 -22.51
C ALA A 131 13.64 -6.73 -23.72
N THR A 132 13.21 -7.20 -24.89
CA THR A 132 13.73 -6.76 -26.19
C THR A 132 13.43 -5.27 -26.39
N ILE A 133 14.12 -4.64 -27.36
CA ILE A 133 13.89 -3.23 -27.70
C ILE A 133 12.42 -2.96 -28.04
N GLN A 134 11.78 -3.89 -28.76
CA GLN A 134 10.37 -3.77 -29.15
C GLN A 134 9.45 -3.86 -27.93
N GLU A 135 9.65 -4.85 -27.07
CA GLU A 135 8.88 -4.99 -25.82
C GLU A 135 9.05 -3.78 -24.91
N GLU A 136 10.27 -3.24 -24.80
CA GLU A 136 10.54 -2.06 -23.99
C GLU A 136 9.80 -0.82 -24.51
N GLN A 137 9.74 -0.63 -25.84
CA GLN A 137 8.95 0.43 -26.46
C GLN A 137 7.45 0.27 -26.22
N LEU A 138 6.93 -0.96 -26.29
CA LEU A 138 5.53 -1.25 -25.96
C LEU A 138 5.23 -0.98 -24.47
N LEU A 139 6.06 -1.48 -23.56
CA LEU A 139 5.91 -1.23 -22.12
C LEU A 139 5.92 0.26 -21.81
N TRP A 140 6.80 1.02 -22.45
CA TRP A 140 6.85 2.47 -22.29
C TRP A 140 5.59 3.17 -22.80
N THR A 141 5.10 2.75 -23.96
CA THR A 141 3.84 3.28 -24.54
C THR A 141 2.67 3.02 -23.61
N ILE A 142 2.54 1.80 -23.09
CA ILE A 142 1.50 1.42 -22.12
C ILE A 142 1.62 2.29 -20.87
N TRP A 143 2.81 2.42 -20.30
CA TRP A 143 3.01 3.25 -19.10
C TRP A 143 2.63 4.72 -19.34
N GLN A 144 3.04 5.32 -20.46
CA GLN A 144 2.70 6.70 -20.79
C GLN A 144 1.18 6.90 -20.93
N GLN A 145 0.50 5.95 -21.58
CA GLN A 145 -0.95 5.96 -21.75
C GLN A 145 -1.66 5.80 -20.39
N SER A 146 -1.26 4.83 -19.58
CA SER A 146 -1.81 4.62 -18.23
C SER A 146 -1.60 5.85 -17.34
N ARG A 147 -0.40 6.44 -17.35
CA ARG A 147 -0.10 7.65 -16.58
C ARG A 147 -0.94 8.83 -17.03
N SER A 148 -1.09 9.01 -18.34
CA SER A 148 -1.92 10.07 -18.91
C SER A 148 -3.39 9.88 -18.54
N TYR A 149 -3.89 8.63 -18.56
CA TYR A 149 -5.25 8.31 -18.17
C TYR A 149 -5.53 8.60 -16.69
N LEU A 150 -4.63 8.18 -15.79
CA LEU A 150 -4.73 8.49 -14.36
C LEU A 150 -4.70 10.01 -14.10
N ALA A 151 -3.88 10.75 -14.84
CA ALA A 151 -3.82 12.21 -14.74
C ALA A 151 -5.06 12.91 -15.33
N ALA A 152 -5.70 12.30 -16.34
CA ALA A 152 -6.87 12.84 -17.04
C ALA A 152 -8.19 12.69 -16.25
N ALA A 153 -8.15 12.20 -15.01
CA ALA A 153 -9.31 12.02 -14.14
C ALA A 153 -10.13 13.30 -13.82
N GLN A 154 -9.74 14.45 -14.35
CA GLN A 154 -10.46 15.72 -14.22
C GLN A 154 -11.47 16.00 -15.33
N THR A 155 -11.47 15.24 -16.45
CA THR A 155 -12.06 15.78 -17.70
C THR A 155 -13.25 15.04 -18.32
N GLN A 156 -13.70 13.88 -17.84
CA GLN A 156 -14.90 13.26 -18.44
C GLN A 156 -15.82 12.58 -17.41
N HIS A 157 -17.06 13.08 -17.34
CA HIS A 157 -18.23 12.54 -16.63
C HIS A 157 -18.15 12.27 -15.11
N LEU A 158 -17.00 12.48 -14.47
CA LEU A 158 -16.87 12.35 -13.02
C LEU A 158 -17.32 13.64 -12.30
N ALA A 159 -17.87 13.48 -11.09
CA ALA A 159 -18.25 14.61 -10.26
C ALA A 159 -17.03 15.50 -9.97
N PRO A 160 -17.19 16.84 -9.89
CA PRO A 160 -16.08 17.74 -9.58
C PRO A 160 -15.32 17.32 -8.32
N GLY A 161 -14.00 17.20 -8.42
CA GLY A 161 -13.12 16.76 -7.33
C GLY A 161 -12.92 15.25 -7.21
N SER A 162 -13.53 14.46 -8.11
CA SER A 162 -13.23 13.02 -8.23
C SER A 162 -11.86 12.81 -8.89
N ARG A 163 -11.24 11.68 -8.59
CA ARG A 163 -10.00 11.25 -9.25
C ARG A 163 -9.99 9.76 -9.50
N ILE A 164 -9.23 9.32 -10.50
CA ILE A 164 -8.90 7.92 -10.73
C ILE A 164 -7.56 7.67 -10.05
N ASP A 165 -7.50 6.68 -9.16
CA ASP A 165 -6.28 6.34 -8.42
C ASP A 165 -5.77 4.93 -8.70
N ALA A 166 -6.55 4.09 -9.40
CA ALA A 166 -6.10 2.78 -9.85
C ALA A 166 -6.67 2.39 -11.22
N LEU A 167 -5.94 1.53 -11.93
CA LEU A 167 -6.27 1.04 -13.26
C LEU A 167 -5.84 -0.42 -13.39
N ILE A 168 -6.70 -1.25 -13.95
CA ILE A 168 -6.44 -2.64 -14.30
C ILE A 168 -6.75 -2.80 -15.79
N ALA A 169 -5.75 -3.23 -16.55
CA ALA A 169 -5.88 -3.44 -17.98
C ALA A 169 -5.34 -4.82 -18.37
N SER A 170 -6.04 -5.48 -19.29
CA SER A 170 -5.58 -6.67 -20.01
C SER A 170 -5.85 -6.50 -21.51
N SER A 171 -5.58 -7.54 -22.30
CA SER A 171 -5.97 -7.55 -23.72
C SER A 171 -7.48 -7.46 -23.93
N ASP A 172 -8.28 -7.92 -22.97
CA ASP A 172 -9.72 -8.18 -23.17
C ASP A 172 -10.62 -7.34 -22.24
N PHE A 173 -10.04 -6.65 -21.26
CA PHE A 173 -10.81 -5.81 -20.35
C PHE A 173 -10.00 -4.63 -19.84
N PHE A 174 -10.73 -3.60 -19.47
CA PHE A 174 -10.21 -2.40 -18.83
C PHE A 174 -11.15 -1.98 -17.70
N ALA A 175 -10.58 -1.74 -16.53
CA ALA A 175 -11.29 -1.28 -15.35
C ALA A 175 -10.46 -0.20 -14.64
N HIS A 176 -11.14 0.75 -13.99
CA HIS A 176 -10.48 1.77 -13.19
C HIS A 176 -11.27 2.02 -11.90
N HIS A 177 -10.56 2.55 -10.89
CA HIS A 177 -11.15 2.89 -9.61
C HIS A 177 -11.29 4.41 -9.48
N VAL A 178 -12.48 4.87 -9.09
CA VAL A 178 -12.78 6.29 -8.89
C VAL A 178 -12.96 6.59 -7.42
N VAL A 179 -12.21 7.57 -6.93
CA VAL A 179 -12.39 8.16 -5.60
C VAL A 179 -13.22 9.44 -5.72
N MET A 180 -14.41 9.41 -5.12
CA MET A 180 -15.31 10.57 -5.03
C MET A 180 -14.98 11.42 -3.79
N PRO A 181 -15.09 12.76 -3.85
CA PRO A 181 -14.92 13.62 -2.68
C PRO A 181 -16.09 13.45 -1.69
N GLN A 182 -15.79 13.52 -0.39
CA GLN A 182 -16.78 13.29 0.68
C GLN A 182 -17.99 14.23 0.63
N SER A 183 -17.85 15.44 0.07
CA SER A 183 -18.93 16.42 -0.10
C SER A 183 -20.02 15.97 -1.07
N VAL A 184 -19.69 15.14 -2.08
CA VAL A 184 -20.65 14.68 -3.09
C VAL A 184 -21.48 13.49 -2.58
N ILE A 185 -20.90 12.65 -1.71
CA ILE A 185 -21.59 11.49 -1.10
C ILE A 185 -22.76 11.96 -0.20
N ALA A 186 -22.62 13.13 0.45
CA ALA A 186 -23.65 13.70 1.31
C ALA A 186 -24.88 14.23 0.53
N VAL A 187 -24.71 14.71 -0.69
CA VAL A 187 -25.79 15.31 -1.50
C VAL A 187 -26.77 14.24 -2.01
N ASN A 188 -26.28 13.05 -2.36
CA ASN A 188 -27.16 11.95 -2.80
C ASN A 188 -28.03 11.35 -1.69
N LYS A 189 -27.75 11.63 -0.41
CA LYS A 189 -28.62 11.21 0.70
C LYS A 189 -29.82 12.13 0.93
N GLY A 190 -29.78 13.36 0.42
CA GLY A 190 -30.85 14.34 0.60
C GLY A 190 -32.13 14.06 -0.20
N SER A 191 -32.10 13.11 -1.15
CA SER A 191 -33.25 12.73 -1.98
C SER A 191 -33.95 11.42 -1.58
N GLU A 192 -33.43 10.69 -0.58
CA GLU A 192 -34.00 9.40 -0.15
C GLU A 192 -34.36 9.33 1.35
N GLU A 193 -34.31 10.45 2.08
CA GLU A 193 -34.59 10.48 3.52
C GLU A 193 -36.09 10.57 3.80
N ASN A 194 -36.80 9.48 3.51
CA ASN A 194 -38.05 9.13 4.20
C ASN A 194 -38.20 7.62 4.32
N ARG A 195 -37.31 6.99 5.10
CA ARG A 195 -37.56 5.70 5.79
C ARG A 195 -36.48 5.45 6.86
N GLU A 196 -36.97 5.00 8.01
CA GLU A 196 -36.35 5.05 9.33
C GLU A 196 -35.09 4.17 9.50
N HIS A 197 -34.20 4.68 10.35
CA HIS A 197 -33.23 4.01 11.23
C HIS A 197 -32.60 2.67 10.80
N THR A 198 -31.32 2.74 10.42
CA THR A 198 -30.23 1.94 11.03
C THR A 198 -28.88 2.54 10.60
N SER A 199 -28.12 3.05 11.57
CA SER A 199 -26.77 3.60 11.35
C SER A 199 -25.77 2.46 11.10
N VAL A 200 -25.42 2.23 9.85
CA VAL A 200 -24.30 1.37 9.43
C VAL A 200 -23.08 2.27 9.14
N PRO A 201 -21.87 1.91 9.62
CA PRO A 201 -20.67 2.70 9.35
C PRO A 201 -20.39 2.79 7.84
N MET A 202 -19.98 3.99 7.44
CA MET A 202 -19.79 4.48 6.08
C MET A 202 -18.77 3.64 5.29
N LEU A 203 -19.25 2.63 4.54
CA LEU A 203 -18.48 2.04 3.45
C LEU A 203 -18.39 3.08 2.33
N GLN A 204 -17.17 3.49 1.97
CA GLN A 204 -16.93 4.20 0.71
C GLN A 204 -17.51 3.34 -0.41
N LEU A 205 -18.49 3.85 -1.14
CA LEU A 205 -19.04 3.17 -2.32
C LEU A 205 -17.96 3.17 -3.40
N ALA A 206 -17.17 2.10 -3.45
CA ALA A 206 -16.26 1.81 -4.55
C ALA A 206 -17.09 1.38 -5.76
N HIS A 207 -16.97 2.10 -6.88
CA HIS A 207 -17.60 1.72 -8.14
C HIS A 207 -16.50 1.31 -9.12
N TRP A 208 -16.62 0.10 -9.67
CA TRP A 208 -15.74 -0.40 -10.73
C TRP A 208 -16.52 -0.35 -12.05
N ASP A 209 -16.13 0.54 -12.95
CA ASP A 209 -16.65 0.55 -14.31
C ASP A 209 -15.88 -0.48 -15.14
N ILE A 210 -16.52 -1.60 -15.46
CA ILE A 210 -15.97 -2.63 -16.33
C ILE A 210 -16.36 -2.28 -17.77
N LEU A 211 -15.39 -1.85 -18.57
CA LEU A 211 -15.57 -1.68 -20.01
C LEU A 211 -15.05 -2.94 -20.71
N ARG A 212 -15.95 -3.64 -21.40
CA ARG A 212 -15.60 -4.73 -22.32
C ARG A 212 -15.48 -4.14 -23.72
N SER A 213 -14.39 -4.46 -24.41
CA SER A 213 -14.19 -4.15 -25.84
C SER A 213 -15.07 -5.01 -26.73
#